data_AF-A0A1F2TTG6-F1
#
_entry.id   AF-A0A1F2TTG6-F1
#
_cell.length_a   1.000
_cell.length_b   1.000
_cell.length_c   1.000
_cell.angle_alpha   90.00
_cell.angle_beta   90.00
_cell.angle_gamma   90.00
#
_symmetry.space_group_name_H-M   'P 1'
#
loop_
_entity.id
_entity.type
_entity.pdbx_description
1 polymer ?
#
loop_
_entity_poly.entity_id
_entity_poly.type
_entity_poly.pdbx_seq_one_letter_code
_entity_poly.pdbx_strand_id
1 'polypeptide(L)'
;MRIYDLANSLHKHWNWAGDTYWPLKTGNELPETMLFYPKHGFTHVDAPCHMVVDSLTTDDCALSQLCGEAVLVDVSDCVPARPVTAALLDQRGKGVRKGDIIVLRSNLLQHSPNTSQDYWTHSPYLDASGARWIVERGCVALVIDFPQDYAAREMGDRLVPNEEWTEHLIVLGGRLMHLEHVRNLHAITEQRVFLFGWPVKIPRSDGGPARPVALSQWPPGKPQVFDLSLSLDSGWRNVVRVMRSKSFGAGDPVQETGFAWLGHSHTHVVTPAYVDQAAPGIASLEDAGLANVCGGAVRVDLRDVEDGSLIDEALLSARAEQANSSEILVLHTGFSDRVRYAGLDWLRKAPRLDLRAAEWIVRRGFRAVGFDFELDAAARASNAGLLLEADIPVESCLLRGGAFLIKNLVGLGAIPTPRFFLAAPPLRLQRAESAPARVMAVHWQ
;
A
#
# COMPACT_ATOMS: atom_id res chain seq x y z
N MET A 1 5.54 10.53 17.20
CA MET A 1 5.83 9.42 16.25
C MET A 1 5.90 9.99 14.85
N ARG A 2 7.06 9.90 14.20
CA ARG A 2 7.24 10.32 12.79
C ARG A 2 6.99 9.13 11.88
N ILE A 3 6.25 9.37 10.80
CA ILE A 3 5.96 8.44 9.71
C ILE A 3 6.78 8.89 8.50
N TYR A 4 7.54 7.98 7.90
CA TYR A 4 8.30 8.24 6.68
C TYR A 4 7.57 7.63 5.48
N ASP A 5 7.25 8.43 4.46
CA ASP A 5 6.78 7.92 3.16
C ASP A 5 7.97 7.43 2.33
N LEU A 6 8.00 6.13 2.03
CA LEU A 6 9.09 5.49 1.30
C LEU A 6 8.75 5.21 -0.16
N ALA A 7 7.59 5.64 -0.66
CA ALA A 7 7.14 5.28 -2.00
C ALA A 7 7.36 6.38 -3.04
N ASN A 8 7.85 5.98 -4.21
CA ASN A 8 7.86 6.83 -5.40
C ASN A 8 6.44 7.06 -5.93
N SER A 9 6.22 8.23 -6.53
CA SER A 9 4.95 8.53 -7.21
C SER A 9 4.85 7.75 -8.52
N LEU A 10 3.72 7.13 -8.78
CA LEU A 10 3.40 6.53 -10.07
C LEU A 10 3.08 7.66 -11.07
N HIS A 11 3.76 7.65 -12.20
CA HIS A 11 3.61 8.63 -13.28
C HIS A 11 4.07 8.02 -14.61
N LYS A 12 4.00 8.79 -15.70
CA LYS A 12 4.56 8.36 -16.99
C LYS A 12 6.08 8.22 -16.88
N HIS A 13 6.61 7.07 -17.25
CA HIS A 13 8.04 6.76 -17.14
C HIS A 13 8.52 5.98 -18.37
N TRP A 14 9.75 6.23 -18.82
CA TRP A 14 10.29 5.58 -20.01
C TRP A 14 10.60 4.09 -19.78
N ASN A 15 11.11 3.73 -18.60
CA ASN A 15 11.34 2.33 -18.22
C ASN A 15 10.07 1.61 -17.73
N TRP A 16 9.38 2.15 -16.72
CA TRP A 16 8.15 1.55 -16.19
C TRP A 16 6.94 1.98 -17.02
N ALA A 17 6.77 1.31 -18.17
CA ALA A 17 5.61 1.48 -19.04
C ALA A 17 4.31 1.37 -18.23
N GLY A 18 3.42 2.33 -18.41
CA GLY A 18 2.14 2.42 -17.73
C GLY A 18 1.59 3.83 -17.78
N ASP A 19 0.27 3.96 -17.66
CA ASP A 19 -0.43 5.22 -17.74
C ASP A 19 -1.44 5.34 -16.59
N THR A 20 -1.61 6.57 -16.11
CA THR A 20 -2.72 6.94 -15.24
C THR A 20 -3.56 7.99 -15.95
N TYR A 21 -4.85 7.72 -16.08
CA TYR A 21 -5.81 8.56 -16.76
C TYR A 21 -6.71 9.27 -15.76
N TRP A 22 -6.93 10.55 -16.02
CA TRP A 22 -7.79 11.44 -15.23
C TRP A 22 -8.91 11.92 -16.17
N PRO A 23 -10.18 11.56 -15.94
CA PRO A 23 -11.25 12.21 -16.65
C PRO A 23 -11.30 13.69 -16.21
N LEU A 24 -11.33 14.60 -17.18
CA LEU A 24 -11.69 16.00 -16.91
C LEU A 24 -13.13 16.01 -16.41
N LYS A 25 -13.38 16.55 -15.21
CA LYS A 25 -14.73 16.72 -14.68
C LYS A 25 -15.53 17.67 -15.59
N THR A 26 -16.58 17.17 -16.21
CA THR A 26 -17.58 17.99 -16.91
C THR A 26 -18.83 18.12 -16.02
N GLY A 27 -19.01 19.28 -15.38
CA GLY A 27 -20.18 19.54 -14.53
C GLY A 27 -20.09 18.93 -13.13
N ASN A 28 -21.17 18.30 -12.65
CA ASN A 28 -21.29 17.79 -11.26
C ASN A 28 -20.90 16.31 -11.12
N GLU A 29 -20.31 15.71 -12.15
CA GLU A 29 -19.85 14.32 -12.17
C GLU A 29 -18.66 14.13 -11.23
N LEU A 30 -18.61 12.97 -10.57
CA LEU A 30 -17.46 12.60 -9.74
C LEU A 30 -16.33 12.06 -10.63
N PRO A 31 -15.06 12.44 -10.37
CA PRO A 31 -13.93 11.93 -11.14
C PRO A 31 -13.69 10.44 -10.83
N GLU A 32 -13.19 9.70 -11.81
CA GLU A 32 -12.77 8.31 -11.63
C GLU A 32 -11.39 8.09 -12.24
N THR A 33 -10.39 7.92 -11.38
CA THR A 33 -9.01 7.62 -11.82
C THR A 33 -8.93 6.26 -12.50
N MET A 34 -8.21 6.14 -13.62
CA MET A 34 -7.92 4.83 -14.22
C MET A 34 -6.41 4.57 -14.32
N LEU A 35 -5.99 3.34 -14.07
CA LEU A 35 -4.59 2.93 -14.09
C LEU A 35 -4.38 1.72 -15.00
N PHE A 36 -3.25 1.69 -15.69
CA PHE A 36 -2.75 0.54 -16.41
C PHE A 36 -1.22 0.44 -16.26
N TYR A 37 -0.75 -0.65 -15.65
CA TYR A 37 0.66 -0.93 -15.41
C TYR A 37 0.95 -2.41 -15.68
N PRO A 38 1.54 -2.75 -16.84
CA PRO A 38 1.80 -4.13 -17.25
C PRO A 38 3.09 -4.73 -16.67
N LYS A 39 3.81 -4.05 -15.79
CA LYS A 39 5.09 -4.53 -15.24
C LYS A 39 5.31 -4.03 -13.83
N HIS A 40 6.24 -4.68 -13.14
CA HIS A 40 6.70 -4.21 -11.84
C HIS A 40 7.49 -2.90 -12.04
N GLY A 41 7.22 -1.92 -11.18
CA GLY A 41 7.79 -0.58 -11.36
C GLY A 41 7.44 0.42 -10.28
N PHE A 42 8.21 1.51 -10.24
CA PHE A 42 8.28 2.42 -9.10
C PHE A 42 8.57 1.65 -7.82
N THR A 43 8.00 2.07 -6.70
CA THR A 43 8.08 1.31 -5.46
C THR A 43 7.11 0.15 -5.50
N HIS A 44 7.66 -1.07 -5.50
CA HIS A 44 6.92 -2.30 -5.66
C HIS A 44 7.57 -3.43 -4.87
N VAL A 45 6.84 -4.53 -4.76
CA VAL A 45 7.29 -5.74 -4.07
C VAL A 45 7.37 -6.88 -5.05
N ASP A 46 8.43 -7.67 -4.97
CA ASP A 46 8.55 -8.96 -5.66
C ASP A 46 8.52 -10.11 -4.66
N ALA A 47 7.73 -11.11 -5.01
CA ALA A 47 7.66 -12.39 -4.32
C ALA A 47 8.60 -13.40 -4.98
N PRO A 48 8.97 -14.50 -4.30
CA PRO A 48 9.88 -15.51 -4.83
C PRO A 48 9.54 -16.03 -6.23
N CYS A 49 8.26 -16.15 -6.59
CA CYS A 49 7.86 -16.62 -7.91
C CYS A 49 8.09 -15.65 -9.08
N HIS A 50 8.50 -14.40 -8.80
CA HIS A 50 8.94 -13.45 -9.82
C HIS A 50 10.13 -14.00 -10.63
N MET A 51 11.04 -14.69 -9.94
CA MET A 51 12.32 -15.17 -10.50
C MET A 51 12.48 -16.67 -10.49
N VAL A 52 11.72 -17.37 -9.62
CA VAL A 52 11.85 -18.82 -9.44
C VAL A 52 10.53 -19.50 -9.82
N VAL A 53 10.60 -20.36 -10.83
CA VAL A 53 9.47 -21.18 -11.30
C VAL A 53 8.85 -21.95 -10.12
N ASP A 54 7.52 -21.96 -10.04
CA ASP A 54 6.72 -22.69 -9.04
C ASP A 54 7.09 -22.35 -7.57
N SER A 55 7.54 -21.12 -7.32
CA SER A 55 7.85 -20.62 -5.97
C SER A 55 6.67 -19.87 -5.33
N LEU A 56 6.93 -19.23 -4.18
CA LEU A 56 5.92 -18.54 -3.37
C LEU A 56 5.38 -17.29 -4.06
N THR A 57 4.06 -17.15 -4.12
CA THR A 57 3.36 -15.92 -4.48
C THR A 57 3.24 -14.98 -3.28
N THR A 58 2.76 -13.76 -3.50
CA THR A 58 2.44 -12.82 -2.40
C THR A 58 1.43 -13.38 -1.39
N ASP A 59 0.53 -14.29 -1.80
CA ASP A 59 -0.46 -14.91 -0.91
C ASP A 59 0.16 -15.97 0.02
N ASP A 60 1.28 -16.58 -0.39
CA ASP A 60 1.95 -17.66 0.35
C ASP A 60 2.93 -17.12 1.41
N CYS A 61 3.26 -15.83 1.34
CA CYS A 61 4.28 -15.19 2.16
C CYS A 61 3.68 -14.61 3.45
N ALA A 62 4.41 -14.70 4.56
CA ALA A 62 3.91 -14.31 5.88
C ALA A 62 3.98 -12.78 6.05
N LEU A 63 2.91 -12.14 6.57
CA LEU A 63 2.85 -10.68 6.74
C LEU A 63 4.07 -10.08 7.46
N SER A 64 4.71 -10.82 8.37
CA SER A 64 5.91 -10.38 9.07
C SER A 64 7.13 -10.14 8.16
N GLN A 65 7.14 -10.67 6.93
CA GLN A 65 8.25 -10.46 5.98
C GLN A 65 8.34 -9.01 5.50
N LEU A 66 7.23 -8.27 5.42
CA LEU A 66 7.21 -6.86 5.00
C LEU A 66 6.41 -5.97 5.97
N CYS A 67 6.01 -6.48 7.13
CA CYS A 67 5.41 -5.69 8.20
C CYS A 67 6.05 -6.05 9.54
N GLY A 68 6.96 -5.20 10.01
CA GLY A 68 7.75 -5.50 11.19
C GLY A 68 8.99 -4.62 11.33
N GLU A 69 9.84 -4.98 12.27
CA GLU A 69 11.08 -4.25 12.54
C GLU A 69 12.07 -4.40 11.37
N ALA A 70 12.57 -3.27 10.89
CA ALA A 70 13.53 -3.20 9.79
C ALA A 70 14.80 -2.49 10.25
N VAL A 71 15.96 -3.01 9.82
CA VAL A 71 17.29 -2.48 10.17
C VAL A 71 17.94 -1.80 8.97
N LEU A 72 18.42 -0.59 9.17
CA LEU A 72 19.09 0.19 8.13
C LEU A 72 20.59 -0.10 8.11
N VAL A 73 21.12 -0.34 6.91
CA VAL A 73 22.55 -0.47 6.62
C VAL A 73 22.92 0.56 5.55
N ASP A 74 23.85 1.45 5.89
CA ASP A 74 24.31 2.49 4.98
C ASP A 74 25.30 1.94 3.96
N VAL A 75 24.97 2.12 2.68
CA VAL A 75 25.80 1.78 1.51
C VAL A 75 25.95 2.98 0.58
N SER A 76 25.80 4.19 1.11
CA SER A 76 25.74 5.42 0.31
C SER A 76 27.05 5.74 -0.42
N ASP A 77 28.20 5.32 0.13
CA ASP A 77 29.52 5.44 -0.52
C ASP A 77 29.75 4.41 -1.65
N CYS A 78 28.77 3.55 -1.91
CA CYS A 78 28.76 2.73 -3.12
C CYS A 78 28.25 3.48 -4.35
N VAL A 79 27.70 4.68 -4.17
CA VAL A 79 27.35 5.59 -5.27
C VAL A 79 28.59 6.39 -5.69
N PRO A 80 28.95 6.46 -6.98
CA PRO A 80 28.33 5.75 -8.11
C PRO A 80 28.94 4.35 -8.36
N ALA A 81 28.10 3.41 -8.82
CA ALA A 81 28.51 2.17 -9.50
C ALA A 81 29.44 1.19 -8.75
N ARG A 82 29.51 1.20 -7.42
CA ARG A 82 30.30 0.21 -6.66
C ARG A 82 29.44 -0.95 -6.14
N PRO A 83 30.02 -2.16 -6.03
CA PRO A 83 29.33 -3.31 -5.46
C PRO A 83 29.13 -3.16 -3.95
N VAL A 84 27.95 -3.56 -3.47
CA VAL A 84 27.69 -3.90 -2.07
C VAL A 84 28.10 -5.37 -1.87
N THR A 85 29.18 -5.59 -1.12
CA THR A 85 29.80 -6.91 -0.94
C THR A 85 29.55 -7.48 0.45
N ALA A 86 29.78 -8.78 0.65
CA ALA A 86 29.73 -9.41 1.98
C ALA A 86 30.68 -8.72 2.98
N ALA A 87 31.90 -8.37 2.57
CA ALA A 87 32.86 -7.70 3.43
C ALA A 87 32.38 -6.32 3.90
N LEU A 88 31.69 -5.58 3.01
CA LEU A 88 31.06 -4.31 3.36
C LEU A 88 29.92 -4.50 4.36
N LEU A 89 29.06 -5.49 4.12
CA LEU A 89 27.93 -5.82 4.99
C LEU A 89 28.38 -6.37 6.34
N ASP A 90 29.47 -7.14 6.42
CA ASP A 90 30.06 -7.56 7.69
C ASP A 90 30.55 -6.37 8.53
N GLN A 91 31.12 -5.36 7.87
CA GLN A 91 31.60 -4.17 8.56
C GLN A 91 30.45 -3.32 9.10
N ARG A 92 29.37 -3.15 8.32
CA ARG A 92 28.31 -2.15 8.57
C ARG A 92 27.01 -2.74 9.12
N GLY A 93 26.68 -3.96 8.72
CA GLY A 93 25.49 -4.72 9.10
C GLY A 93 25.60 -5.44 10.44
N LYS A 94 26.42 -4.96 11.38
CA LYS A 94 26.61 -5.61 12.70
C LYS A 94 25.32 -5.69 13.53
N GLY A 95 24.36 -4.81 13.26
CA GLY A 95 23.05 -4.79 13.91
C GLY A 95 22.01 -5.74 13.30
N VAL A 96 22.33 -6.42 12.19
CA VAL A 96 21.42 -7.32 11.48
C VAL A 96 21.34 -8.66 12.19
N ARG A 97 20.10 -9.10 12.46
CA ARG A 97 19.70 -10.29 13.19
C ARG A 97 18.88 -11.21 12.28
N LYS A 98 18.86 -12.50 12.60
CA LYS A 98 17.93 -13.44 11.97
C LYS A 98 16.49 -12.98 12.16
N GLY A 99 15.70 -13.03 11.10
CA GLY A 99 14.31 -12.56 11.10
C GLY A 99 14.15 -11.09 10.70
N ASP A 100 15.23 -10.35 10.50
CA ASP A 100 15.15 -8.92 10.16
C ASP A 100 14.68 -8.70 8.72
N ILE A 101 13.94 -7.61 8.55
CA ILE A 101 13.86 -6.90 7.28
C ILE A 101 15.11 -6.03 7.17
N ILE A 102 15.96 -6.27 6.17
CA ILE A 102 17.16 -5.44 5.95
C ILE A 102 16.86 -4.33 4.95
N VAL A 103 17.28 -3.10 5.27
CA VAL A 103 17.17 -1.93 4.40
C VAL A 103 18.57 -1.50 3.98
N LEU A 104 18.87 -1.56 2.68
CA LEU A 104 20.11 -1.02 2.12
C LEU A 104 19.88 0.40 1.63
N ARG A 105 20.51 1.37 2.31
CA ARG A 105 20.37 2.80 2.01
C ARG A 105 21.53 3.29 1.16
N SER A 106 21.30 3.55 -0.13
CA SER A 106 22.27 4.20 -1.02
C SER A 106 22.09 5.71 -1.13
N ASN A 107 20.89 6.21 -0.87
CA ASN A 107 20.48 7.60 -1.16
C ASN A 107 20.60 7.97 -2.65
N LEU A 108 20.54 7.00 -3.57
CA LEU A 108 20.72 7.22 -5.02
C LEU A 108 19.84 8.34 -5.59
N LEU A 109 18.60 8.46 -5.12
CA LEU A 109 17.68 9.53 -5.54
C LEU A 109 18.15 10.96 -5.20
N GLN A 110 19.13 11.12 -4.29
CA GLN A 110 19.79 12.41 -4.03
C GLN A 110 20.81 12.79 -5.12
N HIS A 111 21.26 11.81 -5.92
CA HIS A 111 22.24 11.99 -6.98
C HIS A 111 21.59 11.99 -8.37
N SER A 112 20.61 11.12 -8.59
CA SER A 112 19.96 10.94 -9.89
C SER A 112 18.47 10.62 -9.71
N PRO A 113 17.55 11.36 -10.35
CA PRO A 113 16.14 11.02 -10.32
C PRO A 113 15.90 9.70 -11.05
N ASN A 114 14.94 8.89 -10.61
CA ASN A 114 14.63 7.60 -11.27
C ASN A 114 14.23 7.71 -12.75
N THR A 115 13.82 8.91 -13.18
CA THR A 115 13.53 9.25 -14.57
C THR A 115 14.77 9.46 -15.44
N SER A 116 15.98 9.56 -14.88
CA SER A 116 17.22 9.68 -15.66
C SER A 116 17.82 8.32 -15.98
N GLN A 117 18.59 8.23 -17.07
CA GLN A 117 19.37 7.04 -17.38
C GLN A 117 20.47 6.79 -16.33
N ASP A 118 21.00 7.85 -15.72
CA ASP A 118 22.05 7.77 -14.68
C ASP A 118 21.62 7.00 -13.43
N TYR A 119 20.32 7.06 -13.09
CA TYR A 119 19.77 6.23 -12.02
C TYR A 119 20.01 4.73 -12.28
N TRP A 120 20.07 4.32 -13.54
CA TRP A 120 20.27 2.92 -13.94
C TRP A 120 21.73 2.61 -14.22
N THR A 121 22.47 3.49 -14.90
CA THR A 121 23.85 3.24 -15.34
C THR A 121 24.90 3.54 -14.28
N HIS A 122 24.57 4.35 -13.27
CA HIS A 122 25.50 4.75 -12.20
C HIS A 122 25.04 4.35 -10.78
N SER A 123 23.96 3.57 -10.66
CA SER A 123 23.52 2.98 -9.37
C SER A 123 24.60 2.12 -8.72
N PRO A 124 24.62 1.93 -7.39
CA PRO A 124 25.29 0.77 -6.82
C PRO A 124 24.58 -0.52 -7.26
N TYR A 125 25.17 -1.67 -6.97
CA TYR A 125 24.56 -2.98 -7.19
C TYR A 125 24.94 -3.91 -6.05
N LEU A 126 24.07 -4.85 -5.70
CA LEU A 126 24.33 -5.84 -4.68
C LEU A 126 24.97 -7.06 -5.36
N ASP A 127 26.22 -7.35 -5.03
CA ASP A 127 26.93 -8.46 -5.66
C ASP A 127 26.50 -9.82 -5.09
N ALA A 128 26.91 -10.90 -5.75
CA ALA A 128 26.56 -12.25 -5.33
C ALA A 128 27.02 -12.58 -3.89
N SER A 129 28.12 -11.98 -3.41
CA SER A 129 28.60 -12.19 -2.05
C SER A 129 27.71 -11.46 -1.03
N GLY A 130 27.30 -10.22 -1.31
CA GLY A 130 26.39 -9.45 -0.47
C GLY A 130 25.00 -10.06 -0.43
N ALA A 131 24.48 -10.52 -1.56
CA ALA A 131 23.20 -11.23 -1.64
C ALA A 131 23.20 -12.50 -0.78
N ARG A 132 24.24 -13.34 -0.91
CA ARG A 132 24.40 -14.55 -0.06
C ARG A 132 24.52 -14.21 1.42
N TRP A 133 25.27 -13.16 1.76
CA TRP A 133 25.40 -12.71 3.14
C TRP A 133 24.04 -12.41 3.79
N ILE A 134 23.12 -11.76 3.06
CA ILE A 134 21.78 -11.42 3.55
C ILE A 134 20.96 -12.69 3.80
N VAL A 135 20.98 -13.63 2.84
CA VAL A 135 20.28 -14.91 2.95
C VAL A 135 20.82 -15.74 4.12
N GLU A 136 22.15 -15.87 4.23
CA GLU A 136 22.82 -16.65 5.28
C GLU A 136 22.62 -16.04 6.68
N ARG A 137 22.47 -14.71 6.78
CA ARG A 137 22.12 -14.03 8.03
C ARG A 137 20.67 -14.32 8.48
N GLY A 138 19.85 -14.88 7.60
CA GLY A 138 18.48 -15.25 7.86
C GLY A 138 17.53 -14.06 7.88
N CYS A 139 17.80 -13.03 7.07
CA CYS A 139 16.85 -11.95 6.81
C CYS A 139 15.58 -12.50 6.13
N VAL A 140 14.46 -11.80 6.26
CA VAL A 140 13.16 -12.24 5.72
C VAL A 140 12.70 -11.43 4.51
N ALA A 141 13.27 -10.24 4.33
CA ALA A 141 13.07 -9.38 3.19
C ALA A 141 14.24 -8.40 3.01
N LEU A 142 14.42 -7.95 1.77
CA LEU A 142 15.36 -6.91 1.36
C LEU A 142 14.56 -5.68 0.89
N VAL A 143 14.89 -4.52 1.46
CA VAL A 143 14.36 -3.21 1.04
C VAL A 143 15.50 -2.37 0.48
N ILE A 144 15.33 -1.80 -0.71
CA ILE A 144 16.42 -1.14 -1.43
C ILE A 144 15.95 0.09 -2.22
N ASP A 145 16.78 1.14 -2.26
CA ASP A 145 16.50 2.40 -2.97
C ASP A 145 17.25 2.56 -4.30
N PHE A 146 17.79 1.47 -4.86
CA PHE A 146 18.55 1.47 -6.12
C PHE A 146 18.31 0.18 -6.92
N PRO A 147 18.52 0.18 -8.27
CA PRO A 147 18.51 -1.03 -9.08
C PRO A 147 19.64 -1.98 -8.63
N GLN A 148 19.25 -3.08 -8.04
CA GLN A 148 20.10 -3.98 -7.26
C GLN A 148 20.96 -4.92 -8.11
N ASP A 149 20.49 -5.31 -9.30
CA ASP A 149 21.25 -6.13 -10.24
C ASP A 149 22.16 -5.30 -11.16
N TYR A 150 23.38 -5.78 -11.38
CA TYR A 150 24.30 -5.14 -12.32
C TYR A 150 23.75 -5.12 -13.74
N ALA A 151 23.07 -6.20 -14.16
CA ALA A 151 22.49 -6.33 -15.49
C ALA A 151 21.34 -5.34 -15.75
N ALA A 152 20.80 -4.69 -14.71
CA ALA A 152 19.77 -3.65 -14.84
C ALA A 152 20.22 -2.48 -15.75
N ARG A 153 21.53 -2.26 -15.87
CA ARG A 153 22.14 -1.24 -16.75
C ARG A 153 21.85 -1.47 -18.23
N GLU A 154 21.61 -2.71 -18.61
CA GLU A 154 21.55 -3.16 -20.00
C GLU A 154 20.10 -3.39 -20.48
N MET A 155 19.11 -3.22 -19.59
CA MET A 155 17.69 -3.41 -19.91
C MET A 155 17.16 -2.51 -21.04
N GLY A 156 17.77 -1.35 -21.23
CA GLY A 156 17.42 -0.43 -22.32
C GLY A 156 17.98 -0.87 -23.68
N ASP A 157 19.00 -1.72 -23.68
CA ASP A 157 19.81 -2.05 -24.86
C ASP A 157 19.57 -3.48 -25.35
N ARG A 158 19.23 -4.42 -24.46
CA ARG A 158 18.94 -5.82 -24.81
C ARG A 158 17.97 -6.49 -23.84
N LEU A 159 17.45 -7.64 -24.27
CA LEU A 159 16.81 -8.59 -23.37
C LEU A 159 17.88 -9.25 -22.48
N VAL A 160 17.72 -9.11 -21.17
CA VAL A 160 18.58 -9.74 -20.17
C VAL A 160 17.99 -11.11 -19.79
N PRO A 161 18.73 -12.23 -19.97
CA PRO A 161 18.26 -13.57 -19.63
C PRO A 161 18.19 -13.78 -18.11
N ASN A 162 17.45 -14.80 -17.68
CA ASN A 162 17.14 -15.03 -16.27
C ASN A 162 18.40 -15.14 -15.39
N GLU A 163 19.39 -15.90 -15.85
CA GLU A 163 20.65 -16.21 -15.15
C GLU A 163 21.55 -15.00 -14.87
N GLU A 164 21.32 -13.87 -15.56
CA GLU A 164 22.08 -12.64 -15.35
C GLU A 164 21.51 -11.77 -14.22
N TRP A 165 20.28 -12.04 -13.75
CA TRP A 165 19.67 -11.43 -12.57
C TRP A 165 20.18 -12.08 -11.28
N THR A 166 21.50 -11.98 -11.08
CA THR A 166 22.25 -12.70 -10.04
C THR A 166 21.74 -12.42 -8.65
N GLU A 167 21.47 -11.15 -8.33
CA GLU A 167 21.01 -10.75 -7.01
C GLU A 167 19.60 -11.29 -6.75
N HIS A 168 18.69 -11.00 -7.67
CA HIS A 168 17.30 -11.43 -7.58
C HIS A 168 17.19 -12.94 -7.40
N LEU A 169 17.94 -13.72 -8.20
CA LEU A 169 17.95 -15.18 -8.11
C LEU A 169 18.44 -15.68 -6.74
N ILE A 170 19.44 -15.04 -6.15
CA ILE A 170 19.96 -15.42 -4.83
C ILE A 170 18.95 -15.07 -3.74
N VAL A 171 18.42 -13.84 -3.73
CA VAL A 171 17.59 -13.35 -2.64
C VAL A 171 16.17 -13.90 -2.70
N LEU A 172 15.50 -13.82 -3.85
CA LEU A 172 14.17 -14.40 -4.06
C LEU A 172 14.22 -15.94 -4.05
N GLY A 173 15.32 -16.55 -4.56
CA GLY A 173 15.57 -17.98 -4.42
C GLY A 173 15.82 -18.43 -2.98
N GLY A 174 16.34 -17.53 -2.14
CA GLY A 174 16.40 -17.67 -0.68
C GLY A 174 15.05 -17.55 0.03
N ARG A 175 13.96 -17.31 -0.71
CA ARG A 175 12.58 -17.09 -0.22
C ARG A 175 12.38 -15.78 0.56
N LEU A 176 13.25 -14.80 0.34
CA LEU A 176 13.03 -13.45 0.86
C LEU A 176 12.03 -12.72 -0.06
N MET A 177 11.38 -11.69 0.48
CA MET A 177 10.62 -10.72 -0.32
C MET A 177 11.51 -9.54 -0.69
N HIS A 178 11.27 -8.92 -1.84
CA HIS A 178 11.89 -7.66 -2.22
C HIS A 178 10.93 -6.49 -2.07
N LEU A 179 11.43 -5.35 -1.63
CA LEU A 179 10.74 -4.06 -1.71
C LEU A 179 11.69 -3.06 -2.36
N GLU A 180 11.40 -2.73 -3.62
CA GLU A 180 12.37 -2.10 -4.51
C GLU A 180 12.07 -0.63 -4.76
N HIS A 181 13.11 0.10 -5.17
CA HIS A 181 13.04 1.52 -5.49
C HIS A 181 12.30 2.33 -4.41
N VAL A 182 12.59 2.08 -3.14
CA VAL A 182 12.08 2.97 -2.08
C VAL A 182 12.76 4.33 -2.16
N ARG A 183 12.20 5.33 -1.49
CA ARG A 183 12.78 6.68 -1.43
C ARG A 183 12.89 7.18 0.01
N ASN A 184 13.44 8.39 0.15
CA ASN A 184 13.51 9.13 1.42
C ASN A 184 14.28 8.43 2.56
N LEU A 185 15.06 7.37 2.28
CA LEU A 185 15.87 6.69 3.30
C LEU A 185 16.91 7.61 3.97
N HIS A 186 17.36 8.67 3.28
CA HIS A 186 18.24 9.71 3.84
C HIS A 186 17.63 10.47 5.03
N ALA A 187 16.29 10.54 5.11
CA ALA A 187 15.58 11.23 6.18
C ALA A 187 15.47 10.40 7.47
N ILE A 188 15.71 9.09 7.38
CA ILE A 188 15.69 8.18 8.53
C ILE A 188 17.03 8.28 9.25
N THR A 189 16.99 8.76 10.49
CA THR A 189 18.17 8.85 11.37
C THR A 189 18.26 7.67 12.33
N GLU A 190 17.16 6.96 12.55
CA GLU A 190 17.11 5.78 13.37
C GLU A 190 17.81 4.58 12.69
N GLN A 191 18.49 3.74 13.47
CA GLN A 191 19.06 2.50 12.94
C GLN A 191 17.97 1.46 12.64
N ARG A 192 16.82 1.55 13.31
CA ARG A 192 15.70 0.64 13.19
C ARG A 192 14.39 1.39 13.10
N VAL A 193 13.51 0.89 12.25
CA VAL A 193 12.16 1.42 12.02
C VAL A 193 11.15 0.28 12.03
N PHE A 194 9.86 0.59 12.23
CA PHE A 194 8.80 -0.37 11.98
C PHE A 194 8.21 -0.14 10.59
N LEU A 195 8.39 -1.10 9.69
CA LEU A 195 7.96 -1.03 8.29
C LEU A 195 6.53 -1.56 8.14
N PHE A 196 5.76 -0.89 7.29
CA PHE A 196 4.55 -1.39 6.65
C PHE A 196 4.78 -1.35 5.14
N GLY A 197 5.16 -2.49 4.53
CA GLY A 197 5.74 -2.53 3.19
C GLY A 197 5.04 -3.43 2.17
N TRP A 198 3.89 -4.03 2.52
CA TRP A 198 3.22 -4.93 1.58
C TRP A 198 2.60 -4.21 0.38
N PRO A 199 2.55 -4.88 -0.79
CA PRO A 199 1.86 -4.35 -1.95
C PRO A 199 0.35 -4.47 -1.78
N VAL A 200 -0.38 -3.79 -2.65
CA VAL A 200 -1.82 -4.03 -2.82
C VAL A 200 -2.10 -5.52 -3.04
N LYS A 201 -3.25 -6.00 -2.54
CA LYS A 201 -3.52 -7.44 -2.38
C LYS A 201 -3.98 -8.10 -3.69
N ILE A 202 -3.07 -8.34 -4.61
CA ILE A 202 -3.37 -9.03 -5.89
C ILE A 202 -3.25 -10.56 -5.66
N PRO A 203 -4.33 -11.34 -5.89
CA PRO A 203 -4.28 -12.79 -5.69
C PRO A 203 -3.23 -13.50 -6.53
N ARG A 204 -2.47 -14.40 -5.91
CA ARG A 204 -1.46 -15.28 -6.52
C ARG A 204 -0.45 -14.53 -7.39
N SER A 205 -0.14 -13.30 -7.01
CA SER A 205 0.74 -12.42 -7.77
C SER A 205 2.21 -12.73 -7.46
N ASP A 206 3.08 -12.53 -8.45
CA ASP A 206 4.53 -12.51 -8.24
C ASP A 206 5.03 -11.19 -7.67
N GLY A 207 4.16 -10.20 -7.51
CA GLY A 207 4.50 -8.92 -6.90
C GLY A 207 3.38 -7.90 -7.00
N GLY A 208 3.71 -6.63 -6.81
CA GLY A 208 2.77 -5.55 -7.03
C GLY A 208 3.23 -4.20 -6.49
N PRO A 209 2.54 -3.11 -6.84
CA PRO A 209 2.89 -1.77 -6.38
C PRO A 209 2.62 -1.66 -4.88
N ALA A 210 3.50 -0.92 -4.20
CA ALA A 210 3.43 -0.73 -2.76
C ALA A 210 3.59 0.75 -2.41
N ARG A 211 2.96 1.16 -1.31
CA ARG A 211 3.28 2.43 -0.65
C ARG A 211 3.85 2.18 0.73
N PRO A 212 5.12 1.76 0.83
CA PRO A 212 5.73 1.51 2.11
C PRO A 212 5.78 2.76 2.99
N VAL A 213 5.44 2.59 4.27
CA VAL A 213 5.65 3.61 5.31
C VAL A 213 6.47 3.03 6.45
N ALA A 214 7.31 3.85 7.07
CA ALA A 214 8.13 3.45 8.21
C ALA A 214 7.87 4.34 9.43
N LEU A 215 7.80 3.73 10.62
CA LEU A 215 7.69 4.45 11.88
C LEU A 215 9.06 4.57 12.54
N SER A 216 9.42 5.80 12.91
CA SER A 216 10.60 6.11 13.75
C SER A 216 10.52 5.51 15.16
N GLN A 217 9.30 5.40 15.68
CA GLN A 217 9.02 4.97 17.05
C GLN A 217 7.68 4.24 17.07
N TRP A 218 7.56 3.22 17.90
CA TRP A 218 6.34 2.43 18.10
C TRP A 218 6.28 1.94 19.56
N PRO A 219 5.10 1.53 20.05
CA PRO A 219 4.99 0.95 21.39
C PRO A 219 5.93 -0.27 21.57
N PRO A 220 6.53 -0.47 22.75
CA PRO A 220 7.26 -1.70 23.03
C PRO A 220 6.29 -2.90 23.03
N GLY A 221 6.83 -4.10 22.82
CA GLY A 221 6.03 -5.32 22.82
C GLY A 221 6.11 -6.10 21.52
N LYS A 222 5.59 -7.33 21.53
CA LYS A 222 5.54 -8.17 20.32
C LYS A 222 4.40 -7.68 19.42
N PRO A 223 4.66 -7.33 18.14
CA PRO A 223 3.61 -6.89 17.25
C PRO A 223 2.73 -8.07 16.81
N GLN A 224 1.42 -7.86 16.80
CA GLN A 224 0.43 -8.67 16.10
C GLN A 224 -0.08 -7.87 14.91
N VAL A 225 0.13 -8.39 13.71
CA VAL A 225 -0.24 -7.73 12.44
C VAL A 225 -1.52 -8.36 11.90
N PHE A 226 -2.46 -7.52 11.49
CA PHE A 226 -3.74 -7.92 10.90
C PHE A 226 -3.90 -7.27 9.53
N ASP A 227 -4.20 -8.06 8.50
CA ASP A 227 -4.51 -7.58 7.15
C ASP A 227 -6.01 -7.24 7.07
N LEU A 228 -6.31 -5.97 6.79
CA LEU A 228 -7.68 -5.45 6.71
C LEU A 228 -8.12 -5.17 5.27
N SER A 229 -7.39 -5.70 4.29
CA SER A 229 -7.68 -5.50 2.87
C SER A 229 -8.39 -6.69 2.22
N LEU A 230 -9.38 -6.35 1.40
CA LEU A 230 -9.91 -7.20 0.34
C LEU A 230 -8.83 -7.50 -0.70
N SER A 231 -8.89 -8.70 -1.26
CA SER A 231 -8.12 -9.05 -2.44
C SER A 231 -8.64 -8.32 -3.69
N LEU A 232 -7.76 -7.74 -4.49
CA LEU A 232 -8.03 -7.10 -5.78
C LEU A 232 -8.30 -8.15 -6.87
N ASP A 233 -9.46 -8.80 -6.79
CA ASP A 233 -9.96 -9.72 -7.82
C ASP A 233 -10.94 -9.04 -8.79
N SER A 234 -11.01 -9.52 -10.02
CA SER A 234 -11.99 -9.01 -10.99
C SER A 234 -13.40 -9.46 -10.57
N GLY A 235 -14.36 -8.54 -10.52
CA GLY A 235 -15.75 -8.83 -10.19
C GLY A 235 -16.73 -8.03 -11.03
N TRP A 236 -18.03 -8.29 -10.88
CA TRP A 236 -19.06 -7.52 -11.58
C TRP A 236 -19.12 -6.05 -11.14
N ARG A 237 -18.63 -5.75 -9.93
CA ARG A 237 -18.69 -4.43 -9.32
C ARG A 237 -17.54 -3.51 -9.73
N ASN A 238 -16.35 -4.07 -9.93
CA ASN A 238 -15.12 -3.31 -10.14
C ASN A 238 -14.39 -3.85 -11.36
N VAL A 239 -13.96 -2.94 -12.24
CA VAL A 239 -13.08 -3.29 -13.36
C VAL A 239 -11.64 -3.28 -12.86
N VAL A 240 -11.28 -4.35 -12.15
CA VAL A 240 -9.89 -4.74 -11.95
C VAL A 240 -9.55 -5.80 -13.00
N ARG A 241 -8.47 -5.58 -13.73
CA ARG A 241 -7.89 -6.55 -14.65
C ARG A 241 -6.49 -6.89 -14.16
N VAL A 242 -6.31 -8.12 -13.71
CA VAL A 242 -5.00 -8.68 -13.42
C VAL A 242 -4.60 -9.51 -14.63
N MET A 243 -3.38 -9.31 -15.13
CA MET A 243 -2.86 -10.02 -16.30
C MET A 243 -1.45 -10.52 -16.02
N ARG A 244 -1.12 -11.69 -16.54
CA ARG A 244 0.27 -12.16 -16.57
C ARG A 244 0.93 -11.54 -17.79
N SER A 245 1.78 -10.55 -17.57
CA SER A 245 2.45 -9.83 -18.64
C SER A 245 3.74 -10.50 -19.12
N LYS A 246 4.40 -11.25 -18.23
CA LYS A 246 5.49 -12.18 -18.56
C LYS A 246 5.33 -13.52 -17.86
N SER A 247 5.79 -14.59 -18.49
CA SER A 247 5.76 -15.93 -17.93
C SER A 247 6.90 -16.82 -18.41
N PHE A 248 7.49 -17.57 -17.49
CA PHE A 248 8.41 -18.66 -17.83
C PHE A 248 7.84 -19.63 -18.87
N GLY A 249 6.54 -19.96 -18.79
CA GLY A 249 5.88 -20.85 -19.75
C GLY A 249 5.80 -20.29 -21.17
N ALA A 250 5.94 -18.97 -21.35
CA ALA A 250 6.02 -18.29 -22.64
C ALA A 250 7.48 -18.08 -23.11
N GLY A 251 8.47 -18.50 -22.31
CA GLY A 251 9.89 -18.29 -22.57
C GLY A 251 10.45 -16.95 -22.09
N ASP A 252 9.68 -16.19 -21.30
CA ASP A 252 10.17 -14.94 -20.70
C ASP A 252 11.22 -15.22 -19.62
N PRO A 253 12.20 -14.30 -19.42
CA PRO A 253 13.25 -14.48 -18.42
C PRO A 253 12.76 -14.30 -16.98
N VAL A 254 11.56 -13.77 -16.78
CA VAL A 254 10.95 -13.52 -15.46
C VAL A 254 9.45 -13.74 -15.54
N GLN A 255 8.79 -13.91 -14.40
CA GLN A 255 7.34 -13.81 -14.30
C GLN A 255 6.98 -12.36 -13.95
N GLU A 256 5.92 -11.80 -14.53
CA GLU A 256 5.41 -10.47 -14.15
C GLU A 256 3.89 -10.43 -14.14
N THR A 257 3.34 -9.80 -13.10
CA THR A 257 1.91 -9.51 -13.00
C THR A 257 1.66 -8.03 -13.30
N GLY A 258 0.94 -7.79 -14.40
CA GLY A 258 0.38 -6.50 -14.75
C GLY A 258 -1.02 -6.30 -14.17
N PHE A 259 -1.41 -5.04 -14.01
CA PHE A 259 -2.72 -4.67 -13.49
C PHE A 259 -3.30 -3.46 -14.23
N ALA A 260 -4.62 -3.47 -14.39
CA ALA A 260 -5.41 -2.32 -14.77
C ALA A 260 -6.56 -2.17 -13.77
N TRP A 261 -6.92 -0.93 -13.47
CA TRP A 261 -7.89 -0.64 -12.42
C TRP A 261 -8.65 0.66 -12.72
N LEU A 262 -9.97 0.64 -12.53
CA LEU A 262 -10.84 1.82 -12.50
C LEU A 262 -11.12 2.22 -11.06
N GLY A 263 -11.11 3.53 -10.76
CA GLY A 263 -11.15 4.12 -9.43
C GLY A 263 -12.16 3.53 -8.44
N HIS A 264 -11.96 3.81 -7.15
CA HIS A 264 -12.83 3.36 -6.05
C HIS A 264 -13.13 1.84 -5.98
N SER A 265 -12.15 0.96 -6.18
CA SER A 265 -12.35 -0.50 -6.02
C SER A 265 -11.74 -1.07 -4.73
N HIS A 266 -12.37 -2.13 -4.22
CA HIS A 266 -11.91 -2.95 -3.09
C HIS A 266 -11.51 -2.08 -1.89
N THR A 267 -10.47 -2.44 -1.13
CA THR A 267 -9.99 -1.62 -0.02
C THR A 267 -9.12 -0.47 -0.54
N HIS A 268 -9.60 0.74 -0.37
CA HIS A 268 -8.98 1.95 -0.92
C HIS A 268 -9.19 3.15 0.00
N VAL A 269 -8.39 4.18 -0.21
CA VAL A 269 -8.56 5.49 0.44
C VAL A 269 -9.18 6.46 -0.55
N VAL A 270 -10.11 7.28 -0.07
CA VAL A 270 -10.67 8.43 -0.79
C VAL A 270 -10.25 9.71 -0.06
N THR A 271 -9.79 10.71 -0.82
CA THR A 271 -9.39 12.02 -0.29
C THR A 271 -10.47 13.07 -0.53
N PRO A 272 -10.44 14.19 0.23
CA PRO A 272 -11.35 15.33 -0.01
C PRO A 272 -11.37 15.84 -1.47
N ALA A 273 -10.31 15.59 -2.25
CA ALA A 273 -10.23 15.94 -3.67
C ALA A 273 -11.35 15.30 -4.52
N TYR A 274 -12.00 14.26 -4.01
CA TYR A 274 -13.12 13.60 -4.69
C TYR A 274 -14.32 14.53 -4.92
N VAL A 275 -14.62 15.40 -3.94
CA VAL A 275 -15.78 16.31 -3.96
C VAL A 275 -15.38 17.78 -4.06
N ASP A 276 -14.11 18.11 -3.80
CA ASP A 276 -13.54 19.45 -3.95
C ASP A 276 -12.16 19.38 -4.60
N GLN A 277 -12.06 19.70 -5.90
CA GLN A 277 -10.78 19.65 -6.62
C GLN A 277 -9.74 20.68 -6.16
N ALA A 278 -10.14 21.68 -5.36
CA ALA A 278 -9.17 22.56 -4.69
C ALA A 278 -8.52 21.87 -3.49
N ALA A 279 -9.14 20.82 -2.96
CA ALA A 279 -8.61 20.07 -1.83
C ALA A 279 -7.44 19.15 -2.24
N PRO A 280 -6.55 18.80 -1.30
CA PRO A 280 -5.40 17.97 -1.60
C PRO A 280 -5.78 16.53 -2.03
N GLY A 281 -5.25 16.08 -3.17
CA GLY A 281 -5.41 14.71 -3.70
C GLY A 281 -4.36 13.72 -3.17
N ILE A 282 -4.40 12.46 -3.62
CA ILE A 282 -3.47 11.38 -3.25
C ILE A 282 -2.00 11.78 -3.41
N ALA A 283 -1.66 12.55 -4.45
CA ALA A 283 -0.29 13.00 -4.69
C ALA A 283 0.29 13.86 -3.58
N SER A 284 -0.59 14.56 -2.86
CA SER A 284 -0.24 15.45 -1.76
C SER A 284 -0.25 14.75 -0.39
N LEU A 285 -0.57 13.44 -0.37
CA LEU A 285 -0.53 12.64 0.85
C LEU A 285 0.91 12.31 1.26
N GLU A 286 1.80 13.28 1.32
CA GLU A 286 3.14 13.11 1.91
C GLU A 286 3.04 13.21 3.45
N ASP A 287 4.14 13.36 4.19
CA ASP A 287 4.22 13.23 5.66
C ASP A 287 2.98 13.73 6.45
N ALA A 288 2.53 14.98 6.20
CA ALA A 288 1.36 15.55 6.89
C ALA A 288 0.02 14.93 6.45
N GLY A 289 -0.10 14.49 5.20
CA GLY A 289 -1.27 13.82 4.66
C GLY A 289 -1.36 12.34 5.05
N LEU A 290 -0.23 11.62 5.14
CA LEU A 290 -0.21 10.24 5.63
C LEU A 290 -0.67 10.15 7.09
N ALA A 291 -0.42 11.18 7.91
CA ALA A 291 -0.94 11.22 9.27
C ALA A 291 -2.48 11.14 9.34
N ASN A 292 -3.20 11.47 8.25
CA ASN A 292 -4.64 11.30 8.18
C ASN A 292 -5.07 9.83 8.13
N VAL A 293 -4.29 8.98 7.47
CA VAL A 293 -4.64 7.57 7.18
C VAL A 293 -3.71 6.56 7.83
N CYS A 294 -2.69 7.02 8.54
CA CYS A 294 -1.77 6.22 9.34
C CYS A 294 -1.68 6.81 10.76
N GLY A 295 -1.99 6.02 11.78
CA GLY A 295 -2.00 6.52 13.16
C GLY A 295 -2.75 5.62 14.15
N GLY A 296 -2.91 6.13 15.36
CA GLY A 296 -3.81 5.51 16.34
C GLY A 296 -5.24 5.50 15.81
N ALA A 297 -5.91 4.37 15.93
CA ALA A 297 -7.27 4.14 15.50
C ALA A 297 -8.12 3.63 16.67
N VAL A 298 -9.40 3.98 16.65
CA VAL A 298 -10.40 3.51 17.61
C VAL A 298 -11.56 2.86 16.88
N ARG A 299 -11.81 1.59 17.19
CA ARG A 299 -12.92 0.81 16.64
C ARG A 299 -14.17 1.01 17.49
N VAL A 300 -15.20 1.56 16.86
CA VAL A 300 -16.57 1.64 17.39
C VAL A 300 -17.29 0.36 17.00
N ASP A 301 -17.73 -0.40 18.00
CA ASP A 301 -18.44 -1.65 17.80
C ASP A 301 -19.93 -1.38 17.52
N LEU A 302 -20.35 -1.75 16.32
CA LEU A 302 -21.69 -1.61 15.77
C LEU A 302 -22.20 -2.97 15.25
N ARG A 303 -21.61 -4.09 15.71
CA ARG A 303 -21.99 -5.44 15.23
C ARG A 303 -23.41 -5.86 15.60
N ASP A 304 -24.01 -5.20 16.58
CA ASP A 304 -25.40 -5.38 16.99
C ASP A 304 -26.39 -4.61 16.12
N VAL A 305 -25.91 -3.77 15.20
CA VAL A 305 -26.74 -3.06 14.23
C VAL A 305 -27.23 -4.03 13.15
N GLU A 306 -28.55 -4.07 12.95
CA GLU A 306 -29.18 -4.93 11.96
C GLU A 306 -28.82 -4.51 10.52
N ASP A 307 -28.66 -5.48 9.64
CA ASP A 307 -28.44 -5.26 8.21
C ASP A 307 -29.56 -4.39 7.61
N GLY A 308 -29.18 -3.36 6.84
CA GLY A 308 -30.10 -2.41 6.20
C GLY A 308 -30.66 -1.33 7.12
N SER A 309 -30.36 -1.37 8.42
CA SER A 309 -30.76 -0.34 9.38
C SER A 309 -29.86 0.89 9.33
N LEU A 310 -30.29 1.96 10.01
CA LEU A 310 -29.61 3.25 10.04
C LEU A 310 -28.80 3.38 11.33
N ILE A 311 -27.52 3.76 11.20
CA ILE A 311 -26.63 4.19 12.27
C ILE A 311 -26.83 5.71 12.41
N ASP A 312 -27.69 6.10 13.34
CA ASP A 312 -27.98 7.51 13.60
C ASP A 312 -26.95 8.20 14.52
N GLU A 313 -27.07 9.53 14.66
CA GLU A 313 -26.16 10.30 15.51
C GLU A 313 -26.23 9.87 16.97
N ALA A 314 -27.41 9.53 17.49
CA ALA A 314 -27.58 9.16 18.90
C ALA A 314 -26.84 7.85 19.22
N LEU A 315 -27.01 6.84 18.36
CA LEU A 315 -26.30 5.58 18.47
C LEU A 315 -24.79 5.77 18.32
N LEU A 316 -24.36 6.44 17.25
CA LEU A 316 -22.93 6.62 16.97
C LEU A 316 -22.24 7.40 18.10
N SER A 317 -22.80 8.53 18.51
CA SER A 317 -22.19 9.38 19.54
C SER A 317 -22.11 8.68 20.89
N ALA A 318 -23.11 7.88 21.26
CA ALA A 318 -23.07 7.08 22.48
C ALA A 318 -21.97 6.01 22.43
N ARG A 319 -21.79 5.33 21.29
CA ARG A 319 -20.77 4.27 21.14
C ARG A 319 -19.35 4.81 20.96
N ALA A 320 -19.23 6.03 20.45
CA ALA A 320 -17.97 6.70 20.17
C ALA A 320 -17.59 7.77 21.21
N GLU A 321 -18.22 7.79 22.39
CA GLU A 321 -18.00 8.82 23.43
C GLU A 321 -16.52 8.96 23.81
N GLN A 322 -15.80 7.84 23.91
CA GLN A 322 -14.38 7.81 24.28
C GLN A 322 -13.42 8.04 23.10
N ALA A 323 -13.93 8.14 21.86
CA ALA A 323 -13.11 8.34 20.68
C ALA A 323 -12.59 9.79 20.63
N ASN A 324 -11.28 9.94 20.37
CA ASN A 324 -10.62 11.23 20.23
C ASN A 324 -10.40 11.55 18.75
N SER A 325 -10.56 12.81 18.35
CA SER A 325 -10.36 13.26 16.96
C SER A 325 -8.92 13.14 16.45
N SER A 326 -7.95 13.01 17.38
CA SER A 326 -6.58 12.60 17.06
C SER A 326 -6.44 11.11 16.69
N GLU A 327 -7.53 10.36 16.63
CA GLU A 327 -7.56 8.98 16.14
C GLU A 327 -8.27 8.87 14.79
N ILE A 328 -8.01 7.77 14.10
CA ILE A 328 -8.83 7.32 12.98
C ILE A 328 -10.06 6.63 13.56
N LEU A 329 -11.25 7.10 13.19
CA LEU A 329 -12.51 6.48 13.61
C LEU A 329 -12.77 5.25 12.75
N VAL A 330 -12.90 4.07 13.34
CA VAL A 330 -13.20 2.83 12.60
C VAL A 330 -14.57 2.31 12.99
N LEU A 331 -15.53 2.35 12.07
CA LEU A 331 -16.89 1.85 12.27
C LEU A 331 -16.94 0.36 11.90
N HIS A 332 -17.27 -0.49 12.86
CA HIS A 332 -17.24 -1.94 12.69
C HIS A 332 -18.62 -2.55 12.87
N THR A 333 -19.24 -2.94 11.76
CA THR A 333 -20.56 -3.59 11.72
C THR A 333 -20.46 -5.13 11.65
N GLY A 334 -19.27 -5.65 11.36
CA GLY A 334 -19.02 -7.04 11.03
C GLY A 334 -19.67 -7.46 9.70
N PHE A 335 -20.15 -6.50 8.90
CA PHE A 335 -20.90 -6.78 7.69
C PHE A 335 -20.01 -7.48 6.65
N SER A 336 -18.73 -7.10 6.58
CA SER A 336 -17.74 -7.75 5.73
C SER A 336 -17.51 -9.22 6.03
N ASP A 337 -17.76 -9.65 7.26
CA ASP A 337 -17.57 -11.04 7.68
C ASP A 337 -18.76 -11.91 7.29
N ARG A 338 -19.93 -11.29 7.07
CA ARG A 338 -21.20 -11.96 6.76
C ARG A 338 -21.57 -11.90 5.28
N VAL A 339 -21.18 -10.84 4.58
CA VAL A 339 -21.59 -10.55 3.21
C VAL A 339 -20.39 -10.40 2.29
N ARG A 340 -20.37 -11.20 1.22
CA ARG A 340 -19.31 -11.14 0.21
C ARG A 340 -19.36 -9.79 -0.52
N TYR A 341 -18.23 -9.08 -0.54
CA TYR A 341 -18.07 -7.79 -1.23
C TYR A 341 -18.52 -7.83 -2.71
N ALA A 342 -18.18 -8.92 -3.42
CA ALA A 342 -18.56 -9.13 -4.80
C ALA A 342 -20.02 -9.63 -4.96
N GLY A 343 -20.91 -9.45 -3.97
CA GLY A 343 -22.32 -9.80 -4.05
C GLY A 343 -23.22 -8.56 -4.07
N LEU A 344 -24.35 -8.62 -4.76
CA LEU A 344 -25.35 -7.52 -4.74
C LEU A 344 -25.88 -7.23 -3.33
N ASP A 345 -25.84 -8.23 -2.45
CA ASP A 345 -26.20 -8.11 -1.05
C ASP A 345 -25.33 -7.11 -0.30
N TRP A 346 -24.06 -6.91 -0.71
CA TRP A 346 -23.21 -5.88 -0.11
C TRP A 346 -23.88 -4.51 -0.19
N LEU A 347 -24.38 -4.15 -1.38
CA LEU A 347 -25.06 -2.88 -1.60
C LEU A 347 -26.48 -2.88 -1.00
N ARG A 348 -27.16 -4.03 -1.04
CA ARG A 348 -28.58 -4.10 -0.70
C ARG A 348 -28.84 -4.16 0.80
N LYS A 349 -27.96 -4.83 1.54
CA LYS A 349 -28.16 -5.19 2.94
C LYS A 349 -27.20 -4.48 3.90
N ALA A 350 -26.24 -3.70 3.41
CA ALA A 350 -25.38 -2.93 4.30
C ALA A 350 -26.23 -2.04 5.24
N PRO A 351 -25.87 -1.95 6.53
CA PRO A 351 -26.28 -0.81 7.35
C PRO A 351 -25.94 0.50 6.66
N ARG A 352 -26.55 1.61 7.07
CA ARG A 352 -26.25 2.93 6.51
C ARG A 352 -25.90 3.91 7.60
N LEU A 353 -24.98 4.83 7.31
CA LEU A 353 -24.70 5.93 8.21
C LEU A 353 -25.68 7.07 7.92
N ASP A 354 -26.31 7.63 8.95
CA ASP A 354 -27.17 8.80 8.79
C ASP A 354 -26.37 10.06 8.47
N LEU A 355 -26.97 11.01 7.74
CA LEU A 355 -26.33 12.29 7.44
C LEU A 355 -26.00 13.07 8.73
N ARG A 356 -26.87 13.07 9.75
CA ARG A 356 -26.56 13.75 11.02
C ARG A 356 -25.42 13.07 11.77
N ALA A 357 -25.30 11.74 11.65
CA ALA A 357 -24.16 10.99 12.19
C ALA A 357 -22.86 11.40 11.48
N ALA A 358 -22.89 11.58 10.16
CA ALA A 358 -21.75 12.10 9.39
C ALA A 358 -21.39 13.53 9.81
N GLU A 359 -22.37 14.42 9.94
CA GLU A 359 -22.15 15.77 10.43
C GLU A 359 -21.58 15.78 11.85
N TRP A 360 -21.99 14.83 12.72
CA TRP A 360 -21.41 14.67 14.05
C TRP A 360 -19.94 14.29 13.98
N ILE A 361 -19.54 13.36 13.09
CA ILE A 361 -18.13 13.01 12.86
C ILE A 361 -17.34 14.25 12.46
N VAL A 362 -17.88 15.06 11.53
CA VAL A 362 -17.25 16.32 11.09
C VAL A 362 -17.14 17.33 12.24
N ARG A 363 -18.22 17.54 13.03
CA ARG A 363 -18.21 18.42 14.20
C ARG A 363 -17.19 17.99 15.26
N ARG A 364 -16.95 16.69 15.40
CA ARG A 364 -15.92 16.15 16.30
C ARG A 364 -14.50 16.32 15.74
N GLY A 365 -14.35 16.56 14.45
CA GLY A 365 -13.06 16.83 13.80
C GLY A 365 -12.23 15.58 13.53
N PHE A 366 -12.86 14.41 13.33
CA PHE A 366 -12.12 13.22 12.92
C PHE A 366 -11.50 13.42 11.53
N ARG A 367 -10.20 13.14 11.41
CA ARG A 367 -9.47 13.31 10.15
C ARG A 367 -9.65 12.18 9.14
N ALA A 368 -10.09 11.01 9.60
CA ALA A 368 -10.40 9.89 8.74
C ALA A 368 -11.43 8.94 9.38
N VAL A 369 -12.19 8.27 8.51
CA VAL A 369 -13.18 7.27 8.88
C VAL A 369 -12.93 5.99 8.07
N GLY A 370 -12.67 4.89 8.76
CA GLY A 370 -12.60 3.56 8.17
C GLY A 370 -13.86 2.76 8.47
N PHE A 371 -14.30 1.91 7.54
CA PHE A 371 -15.54 1.16 7.71
C PHE A 371 -15.60 -0.11 6.85
N ASP A 372 -16.42 -1.08 7.28
CA ASP A 372 -16.58 -2.41 6.69
C ASP A 372 -17.92 -2.63 5.96
N PHE A 373 -18.60 -1.54 5.57
CA PHE A 373 -19.93 -1.55 4.93
C PHE A 373 -20.07 -0.39 3.90
N GLU A 374 -21.21 -0.28 3.22
CA GLU A 374 -21.46 0.86 2.31
C GLU A 374 -22.16 2.01 3.04
N LEU A 375 -21.62 3.23 2.98
CA LEU A 375 -22.21 4.38 3.68
C LEU A 375 -23.52 4.86 3.03
N ASP A 376 -23.52 5.03 1.71
CA ASP A 376 -24.62 5.63 0.95
C ASP A 376 -25.48 4.59 0.22
N ALA A 377 -26.80 4.82 0.23
CA ALA A 377 -27.76 3.95 -0.49
C ALA A 377 -27.72 4.12 -2.01
N ALA A 378 -27.40 5.30 -2.55
CA ALA A 378 -27.63 5.59 -3.98
C ALA A 378 -26.55 5.01 -4.92
N ALA A 379 -25.46 4.43 -4.39
CA ALA A 379 -24.56 3.54 -5.14
C ALA A 379 -25.27 2.28 -5.72
N ARG A 380 -26.56 2.09 -5.42
CA ARG A 380 -27.41 0.97 -5.84
C ARG A 380 -27.94 1.03 -7.29
N ALA A 381 -27.72 2.10 -8.05
CA ALA A 381 -28.35 2.29 -9.37
C ALA A 381 -27.40 2.45 -10.58
N SER A 382 -26.11 2.71 -10.37
CA SER A 382 -25.15 2.98 -11.46
C SER A 382 -24.61 1.70 -12.10
N ASN A 383 -25.49 0.89 -12.69
CA ASN A 383 -25.07 -0.31 -13.43
C ASN A 383 -24.45 -0.01 -14.82
N ALA A 384 -24.08 1.26 -15.09
CA ALA A 384 -23.30 1.76 -16.25
C ALA A 384 -23.32 3.31 -16.36
N GLY A 385 -23.61 4.07 -15.29
CA GLY A 385 -23.84 5.52 -15.35
C GLY A 385 -22.90 6.33 -14.46
N LEU A 386 -22.61 7.57 -14.87
CA LEU A 386 -21.86 8.57 -14.11
C LEU A 386 -22.46 8.75 -12.70
N LEU A 387 -21.62 8.65 -11.67
CA LEU A 387 -22.02 8.91 -10.28
C LEU A 387 -22.00 10.43 -10.01
N LEU A 388 -23.08 10.95 -9.43
CA LEU A 388 -23.16 12.35 -9.03
C LEU A 388 -22.88 12.49 -7.54
N GLU A 389 -22.39 13.66 -7.13
CA GLU A 389 -22.18 13.94 -5.71
C GLU A 389 -23.48 13.81 -4.88
N ALA A 390 -24.63 14.12 -5.47
CA ALA A 390 -25.94 13.97 -4.82
C ALA A 390 -26.30 12.50 -4.52
N ASP A 391 -25.63 11.53 -5.14
CA ASP A 391 -25.81 10.09 -4.89
C ASP A 391 -24.98 9.59 -3.69
N ILE A 392 -24.10 10.43 -3.15
CA ILE A 392 -23.22 10.11 -2.03
C ILE A 392 -23.25 11.18 -0.92
N PRO A 393 -24.44 11.57 -0.40
CA PRO A 393 -24.56 12.67 0.54
C PRO A 393 -23.75 12.47 1.83
N VAL A 394 -23.60 11.22 2.31
CA VAL A 394 -22.83 10.92 3.52
C VAL A 394 -21.33 11.03 3.25
N GLU A 395 -20.84 10.40 2.19
CA GLU A 395 -19.43 10.52 1.81
C GLU A 395 -19.07 11.97 1.50
N SER A 396 -19.91 12.70 0.76
CA SER A 396 -19.72 14.12 0.47
C SER A 396 -19.64 14.95 1.75
N CYS A 397 -20.53 14.73 2.71
CA CYS A 397 -20.47 15.42 4.01
C CYS A 397 -19.13 15.22 4.71
N LEU A 398 -18.65 13.97 4.80
CA LEU A 398 -17.38 13.63 5.45
C LEU A 398 -16.18 14.25 4.71
N LEU A 399 -16.14 14.11 3.39
CA LEU A 399 -15.04 14.58 2.54
C LEU A 399 -14.97 16.11 2.50
N ARG A 400 -16.11 16.80 2.39
CA ARG A 400 -16.19 18.28 2.49
C ARG A 400 -15.83 18.77 3.89
N GLY A 401 -16.08 17.97 4.92
CA GLY A 401 -15.57 18.20 6.28
C GLY A 401 -14.06 17.97 6.44
N GLY A 402 -13.36 17.55 5.38
CA GLY A 402 -11.92 17.31 5.35
C GLY A 402 -11.49 15.91 5.80
N ALA A 403 -12.44 15.01 6.10
CA ALA A 403 -12.12 13.65 6.52
C ALA A 403 -11.74 12.78 5.31
N PHE A 404 -10.77 11.90 5.48
CA PHE A 404 -10.45 10.84 4.53
C PHE A 404 -11.33 9.61 4.78
N LEU A 405 -11.62 8.84 3.73
CA LEU A 405 -12.37 7.60 3.86
C LEU A 405 -11.46 6.41 3.59
N ILE A 406 -11.52 5.39 4.45
CA ILE A 406 -10.85 4.09 4.25
C ILE A 406 -11.95 3.05 4.02
N LYS A 407 -12.28 2.82 2.74
CA LYS A 407 -13.46 2.04 2.35
C LYS A 407 -13.16 0.55 2.35
N ASN A 408 -14.22 -0.24 2.61
CA ASN A 408 -14.24 -1.70 2.44
C ASN A 408 -13.16 -2.43 3.25
N LEU A 409 -13.05 -2.09 4.54
CA LEU A 409 -12.23 -2.85 5.49
C LEU A 409 -12.82 -4.24 5.74
N VAL A 410 -11.96 -5.19 6.06
CA VAL A 410 -12.34 -6.57 6.45
C VAL A 410 -11.55 -7.02 7.68
N GLY A 411 -11.96 -8.11 8.33
CA GLY A 411 -11.15 -8.74 9.39
C GLY A 411 -11.03 -7.92 10.68
N LEU A 412 -11.81 -6.84 10.81
CA LEU A 412 -11.80 -5.96 11.98
C LEU A 412 -12.08 -6.71 13.28
N GLY A 413 -12.89 -7.77 13.24
CA GLY A 413 -13.20 -8.62 14.41
C GLY A 413 -12.01 -9.40 14.97
N ALA A 414 -10.93 -9.60 14.19
CA ALA A 414 -9.74 -10.32 14.64
C ALA A 414 -8.84 -9.48 15.57
N ILE A 415 -8.99 -8.15 15.55
CA ILE A 415 -8.20 -7.24 16.38
C ILE A 415 -8.69 -7.34 17.84
N PRO A 416 -7.81 -7.68 18.80
CA PRO A 416 -8.22 -8.03 20.16
C PRO A 416 -8.66 -6.82 20.99
N THR A 417 -8.18 -5.62 20.67
CA THR A 417 -8.45 -4.38 21.42
C THR A 417 -9.21 -3.37 20.56
N PRO A 418 -9.98 -2.46 21.18
CA PRO A 418 -10.67 -1.40 20.45
C PRO A 418 -9.69 -0.34 19.91
N ARG A 419 -8.48 -0.24 20.46
CA ARG A 419 -7.44 0.69 20.01
C ARG A 419 -6.24 -0.06 19.48
N PHE A 420 -5.75 0.39 18.33
CA PHE A 420 -4.62 -0.19 17.61
C PHE A 420 -3.97 0.89 16.73
N PHE A 421 -2.81 0.59 16.14
CA PHE A 421 -2.28 1.43 15.08
C PHE A 421 -2.77 0.92 13.73
N LEU A 422 -3.27 1.82 12.90
CA LEU A 422 -3.72 1.54 11.54
C LEU A 422 -2.75 2.19 10.55
N ALA A 423 -2.31 1.46 9.54
CA ALA A 423 -1.62 1.97 8.38
C ALA A 423 -2.47 1.72 7.13
N ALA A 424 -2.99 2.78 6.51
CA ALA A 424 -3.73 2.69 5.26
C ALA A 424 -3.10 3.58 4.16
N PRO A 425 -1.81 3.44 3.83
CA PRO A 425 -1.19 4.26 2.80
C PRO A 425 -1.74 3.88 1.40
N PRO A 426 -2.47 4.76 0.70
CA PRO A 426 -2.95 4.47 -0.64
C PRO A 426 -1.84 4.67 -1.66
N LEU A 427 -1.78 3.87 -2.73
CA LEU A 427 -0.76 4.01 -3.78
C LEU A 427 -0.51 5.49 -4.15
N ARG A 428 0.76 5.87 -4.32
CA ARG A 428 1.13 7.28 -4.51
C ARG A 428 0.89 7.71 -5.96
N LEU A 429 -0.33 8.15 -6.26
CA LEU A 429 -0.77 8.55 -7.59
C LEU A 429 -0.80 10.07 -7.78
N GLN A 430 -0.36 10.56 -8.94
CA GLN A 430 -0.35 12.00 -9.23
C GLN A 430 -1.75 12.56 -9.55
N ARG A 431 -2.37 13.39 -8.70
CA ARG A 431 -3.69 14.05 -8.93
C ARG A 431 -4.92 13.15 -8.73
N ALA A 432 -4.80 12.05 -7.99
CA ALA A 432 -5.94 11.18 -7.71
C ALA A 432 -6.80 11.62 -6.55
N GLU A 433 -8.10 11.37 -6.67
CA GLU A 433 -9.08 11.41 -5.59
C GLU A 433 -9.05 10.14 -4.73
N SER A 434 -8.61 9.02 -5.29
CA SER A 434 -8.61 7.73 -4.62
C SER A 434 -7.46 6.84 -5.08
N ALA A 435 -7.04 5.91 -4.22
CA ALA A 435 -6.15 4.81 -4.64
C ALA A 435 -6.31 3.59 -3.72
N PRO A 436 -6.00 2.36 -4.20
CA PRO A 436 -6.07 1.16 -3.41
C PRO A 436 -4.99 1.22 -2.33
N ALA A 437 -5.28 0.62 -1.19
CA ALA A 437 -4.38 0.58 -0.04
C ALA A 437 -4.28 -0.84 0.49
N ARG A 438 -3.06 -1.25 0.85
CA ARG A 438 -2.86 -2.43 1.69
C ARG A 438 -2.95 -2.00 3.15
N VAL A 439 -4.13 -2.16 3.73
CA VAL A 439 -4.47 -1.66 5.05
C VAL A 439 -4.09 -2.69 6.09
N MET A 440 -3.28 -2.26 7.07
CA MET A 440 -2.85 -3.11 8.18
C MET A 440 -3.16 -2.49 9.51
N ALA A 441 -3.56 -3.33 10.47
CA ALA A 441 -3.58 -2.97 11.86
C ALA A 441 -2.44 -3.68 12.62
N VAL A 442 -1.86 -2.97 13.58
CA VAL A 442 -0.88 -3.53 14.53
C VAL A 442 -1.33 -3.27 15.95
N HIS A 443 -1.32 -4.34 16.74
CA HIS A 443 -1.47 -4.31 18.18
C HIS A 443 -0.15 -4.81 18.81
N TRP A 444 0.43 -4.02 19.71
CA TRP A 444 1.62 -4.43 20.47
C TRP A 444 1.19 -4.98 21.83
N GLN A 445 1.63 -6.19 22.14
CA GLN A 445 1.32 -6.91 23.38
C GLN A 445 2.20 -6.50 24.55
#